data_AF-A0A179EWF8-F1
#
_entry.id   AF-A0A179EWF8-F1
#
_cell.length_a   1.000
_cell.length_b   1.000
_cell.length_c   1.000
_cell.angle_alpha   90.00
_cell.angle_beta   90.00
_cell.angle_gamma   90.00
#
_symmetry.space_group_name_H-M   'P 1'
#
loop_
_entity.id
_entity.type
_entity.pdbx_description
1 polymer ?
#
loop_
_entity_poly.entity_id
_entity_poly.type
_entity_poly.pdbx_seq_one_letter_code
_entity_poly.pdbx_strand_id
1 'polypeptide(L)'
;MLSYLSSSDAIYVANLVFGNDHWSSEVLRQEEDVPHREGEKWAVNAKCRVRVTVNWPSTGQSTFHEGTGYGGGSKGAKTPGDALEMAIKEAETDAFKRALRMFGEALGNCFYDKVYLAWIEKQRSREGKHDPSKHFVPESLLRKHATLTPTCSSQQVLSFEPRKSGNGAKVDGPVRLVPKTEEFDDVDSDMFVDDDGYTF
;
A
#
# COMPACT_ATOMS: atom_id res chain seq x y z
N MET A 1 -2.03 -7.78 12.59
CA MET A 1 -3.23 -7.60 11.74
C MET A 1 -2.78 -7.55 10.29
N LEU A 2 -3.37 -8.34 9.40
CA LEU A 2 -3.15 -8.15 7.96
C LEU A 2 -4.09 -7.02 7.49
N SER A 3 -3.52 -5.95 6.98
CA SER A 3 -4.26 -4.84 6.37
C SER A 3 -4.39 -5.11 4.88
N TYR A 4 -5.60 -5.01 4.34
CA TYR A 4 -5.87 -5.22 2.92
C TYR A 4 -6.66 -4.05 2.35
N LEU A 5 -6.36 -3.72 1.08
CA LEU A 5 -7.19 -2.83 0.28
C LEU A 5 -8.28 -3.66 -0.42
N SER A 6 -9.53 -3.20 -0.36
CA SER A 6 -10.60 -3.78 -1.16
C SER A 6 -10.38 -3.46 -2.64
N SER A 7 -10.85 -4.30 -3.55
CA SER A 7 -10.70 -4.06 -4.99
C SER A 7 -11.43 -2.79 -5.43
N SER A 8 -12.60 -2.53 -4.84
CA SER A 8 -13.40 -1.33 -5.12
C SER A 8 -12.64 -0.07 -4.72
N ASP A 9 -12.03 -0.05 -3.54
CA ASP A 9 -11.24 1.09 -3.08
C ASP A 9 -9.99 1.29 -3.94
N ALA A 10 -9.34 0.19 -4.37
CA ALA A 10 -8.20 0.25 -5.27
C ALA A 10 -8.56 0.92 -6.61
N ILE A 11 -9.69 0.54 -7.21
CA ILE A 11 -10.20 1.15 -8.45
C ILE A 11 -10.56 2.62 -8.20
N TYR A 12 -11.24 2.91 -7.09
CA TYR A 12 -11.62 4.27 -6.73
C TYR A 12 -10.40 5.19 -6.60
N VAL A 13 -9.38 4.75 -5.86
CA VAL A 13 -8.14 5.52 -5.69
C VAL A 13 -7.38 5.64 -7.02
N ALA A 14 -7.36 4.60 -7.86
CA ALA A 14 -6.76 4.69 -9.20
C ALA A 14 -7.45 5.74 -10.06
N ASN A 15 -8.78 5.77 -10.09
CA ASN A 15 -9.56 6.78 -10.80
C ASN A 15 -9.31 8.19 -10.24
N LEU A 16 -9.16 8.31 -8.93
CA LEU A 16 -8.89 9.59 -8.28
C LEU A 16 -7.47 10.11 -8.59
N VAL A 17 -6.47 9.21 -8.62
CA VAL A 17 -5.05 9.57 -8.80
C VAL A 17 -4.69 9.78 -10.26
N PHE A 18 -5.16 8.90 -11.15
CA PHE A 18 -4.81 8.95 -12.58
C PHE A 18 -5.85 9.65 -13.44
N GLY A 19 -7.12 9.66 -13.02
CA GLY A 19 -8.26 9.93 -13.91
C GLY A 19 -8.75 8.62 -14.55
N ASN A 20 -10.05 8.47 -14.70
CA ASN A 20 -10.69 7.22 -15.13
C ASN A 20 -10.38 6.81 -16.59
N ASP A 21 -9.83 7.72 -17.40
CA ASP A 21 -9.49 7.54 -18.80
C ASP A 21 -7.97 7.37 -19.06
N HIS A 22 -7.14 7.56 -18.03
CA HIS A 22 -5.68 7.54 -18.16
C HIS A 22 -5.03 6.23 -17.71
N TRP A 23 -5.79 5.23 -17.27
CA TRP A 23 -5.24 3.94 -16.91
C TRP A 23 -6.11 2.78 -17.40
N SER A 24 -5.48 1.62 -17.56
CA SER A 24 -6.16 0.38 -17.92
C SER A 24 -5.50 -0.80 -17.21
N SER A 25 -6.24 -1.91 -17.10
CA SER A 25 -5.71 -3.19 -16.65
C SER A 25 -6.00 -4.28 -17.67
N GLU A 26 -5.03 -5.17 -17.87
CA GLU A 26 -5.18 -6.35 -18.73
C GLU A 26 -4.68 -7.61 -18.01
N VAL A 27 -5.40 -8.72 -18.18
CA VAL A 27 -4.95 -10.04 -17.74
C VAL A 27 -4.00 -10.60 -18.80
N LEU A 28 -2.72 -10.73 -18.45
CA LEU A 28 -1.69 -11.25 -19.36
C LEU A 28 -1.68 -12.77 -19.42
N ARG A 29 -1.91 -13.42 -18.27
CA ARG A 29 -1.85 -14.88 -18.14
C ARG A 29 -2.70 -15.33 -16.97
N GLN A 30 -3.45 -16.40 -17.17
CA GLN A 30 -4.19 -17.11 -16.14
C GLN A 30 -3.78 -18.58 -16.19
N GLU A 31 -3.49 -19.14 -15.03
CA GLU A 31 -3.17 -20.55 -14.85
C GLU A 31 -4.03 -21.09 -13.71
N GLU A 32 -4.68 -22.23 -13.92
CA GLU A 32 -5.49 -22.90 -12.90
C GLU A 32 -5.08 -24.37 -12.76
N ASP A 33 -5.12 -24.85 -11.52
CA ASP A 33 -4.96 -26.27 -11.23
C ASP A 33 -6.26 -27.03 -11.55
N VAL A 34 -6.18 -28.36 -11.65
CA VAL A 34 -7.37 -29.20 -11.73
C VAL A 34 -8.10 -29.17 -10.38
N PRO A 35 -9.41 -28.86 -10.33
CA PRO A 35 -10.17 -28.91 -9.09
C PRO A 35 -10.10 -30.30 -8.47
N HIS A 36 -9.84 -30.36 -7.16
CA HIS A 36 -9.79 -31.61 -6.42
C HIS A 36 -10.69 -31.55 -5.18
N ARG A 37 -11.06 -32.72 -4.67
CA ARG A 37 -11.85 -32.82 -3.44
C ARG A 37 -10.94 -32.75 -2.23
N GLU A 38 -11.29 -31.85 -1.32
CA GLU A 38 -10.71 -31.73 0.01
C GLU A 38 -11.82 -32.01 1.03
N GLY A 39 -11.97 -33.30 1.38
CA GLY A 39 -13.10 -33.80 2.18
C GLY A 39 -14.44 -33.68 1.44
N GLU A 40 -15.39 -32.95 2.02
CA GLU A 40 -16.72 -32.70 1.44
C GLU A 40 -16.75 -31.51 0.47
N LYS A 41 -15.65 -30.77 0.34
CA LYS A 41 -15.56 -29.53 -0.43
C LYS A 41 -14.65 -29.66 -1.63
N TRP A 42 -14.81 -28.75 -2.58
CA TRP A 42 -13.90 -28.59 -3.71
C TRP A 42 -12.88 -27.50 -3.42
N ALA A 43 -11.64 -27.76 -3.83
CA ALA A 43 -10.53 -26.82 -3.74
C ALA A 43 -9.82 -26.75 -5.10
N VAL A 44 -9.35 -25.55 -5.43
CA VAL A 44 -8.54 -25.28 -6.61
C VAL A 44 -7.70 -24.05 -6.34
N ASN A 45 -6.53 -23.99 -6.97
CA ASN A 45 -5.68 -22.81 -6.95
C ASN A 45 -5.64 -22.22 -8.35
N ALA A 46 -5.59 -20.91 -8.40
CA ALA A 46 -5.38 -20.14 -9.61
C ALA A 46 -4.27 -19.12 -9.38
N LYS A 47 -3.54 -18.84 -10.45
CA LYS A 47 -2.51 -17.83 -10.52
C LYS A 47 -2.80 -16.94 -11.71
N CYS A 48 -2.77 -15.63 -11.48
CA CYS A 48 -3.06 -14.66 -12.51
C CYS A 48 -1.91 -13.64 -12.59
N ARG A 49 -1.58 -13.20 -13.81
CA ARG A 49 -0.64 -12.10 -14.05
C ARG A 49 -1.40 -10.97 -14.72
N VAL A 50 -1.45 -9.82 -14.06
CA VAL A 50 -2.15 -8.62 -14.53
C VAL A 50 -1.14 -7.53 -14.79
N ARG A 51 -1.33 -6.78 -15.87
CA ARG A 51 -0.63 -5.52 -16.13
C ARG A 51 -1.57 -4.35 -15.88
N VAL A 52 -1.07 -3.33 -15.20
CA VAL A 52 -1.71 -2.02 -15.12
C VAL A 52 -0.86 -1.03 -15.91
N THR A 53 -1.47 -0.37 -16.88
CA THR A 53 -0.83 0.63 -17.73
C THR A 53 -1.42 1.99 -17.42
N VAL A 54 -0.55 3.00 -17.26
CA VAL A 54 -0.93 4.38 -16.99
C VAL A 54 -0.35 5.25 -18.10
N ASN A 55 -1.20 6.08 -18.69
CA ASN A 55 -0.86 7.11 -19.66
C ASN A 55 -0.68 8.43 -18.89
N TRP A 56 0.50 9.04 -18.96
CA TRP A 56 0.80 10.27 -18.24
C TRP A 56 0.56 11.49 -19.13
N PRO A 57 -0.49 12.30 -18.91
CA PRO A 57 -0.75 13.47 -19.76
C PRO A 57 0.36 14.51 -19.70
N SER A 58 1.10 14.57 -18.58
CA SER A 58 2.21 15.50 -18.37
C SER A 58 3.43 15.21 -19.25
N THR A 59 3.71 13.94 -19.54
CA THR A 59 4.89 13.51 -20.33
C THR A 59 4.51 12.96 -21.70
N GLY A 60 3.24 12.66 -21.93
CA GLY A 60 2.74 11.99 -23.14
C GLY A 60 3.20 10.54 -23.27
N GLN A 61 3.79 9.96 -22.23
CA GLN A 61 4.31 8.59 -22.22
C GLN A 61 3.40 7.66 -21.42
N SER A 62 3.42 6.38 -21.78
CA SER A 62 2.76 5.33 -21.03
C SER A 62 3.78 4.51 -20.25
N THR A 63 3.47 4.17 -19.00
CA THR A 63 4.26 3.25 -18.18
C THR A 63 3.38 2.13 -17.68
N PHE A 64 3.97 0.99 -17.34
CA PHE A 64 3.19 -0.13 -16.82
C PHE A 64 3.92 -0.87 -15.70
N HIS A 65 3.14 -1.51 -14.85
CA HIS A 65 3.61 -2.45 -13.87
C HIS A 65 2.79 -3.73 -13.94
N GLU A 66 3.44 -4.85 -13.62
CA GLU A 66 2.81 -6.16 -13.64
C GLU A 66 2.81 -6.75 -12.23
N GLY A 67 1.72 -7.41 -11.91
CA GLY A 67 1.51 -8.11 -10.66
C GLY A 67 1.14 -9.56 -10.93
N THR A 68 1.71 -10.46 -10.14
CA THR A 68 1.28 -11.86 -10.10
C THR A 68 0.51 -12.07 -8.81
N GLY A 69 -0.73 -12.53 -8.92
CA GLY A 69 -1.61 -12.83 -7.81
C GLY A 69 -1.95 -14.31 -7.74
N TYR A 70 -2.37 -14.73 -6.55
CA TYR A 70 -2.76 -16.10 -6.27
C TYR A 70 -4.13 -16.09 -5.60
N GLY A 71 -4.98 -17.02 -5.99
CA GLY A 71 -6.29 -17.26 -5.39
C GLY A 71 -6.48 -18.75 -5.20
N GLY A 72 -7.17 -19.13 -4.15
CA GLY A 72 -7.42 -20.56 -3.92
C GLY A 72 -7.99 -20.91 -2.56
N GLY A 73 -7.99 -22.22 -2.33
CA GLY A 73 -8.43 -22.85 -1.08
C GLY A 73 -9.86 -23.39 -1.09
N SER A 74 -10.22 -24.06 0.00
CA SER A 74 -11.54 -24.65 0.25
C SER A 74 -12.46 -23.65 0.95
N LYS A 75 -12.90 -22.61 0.23
CA LYS A 75 -13.85 -21.62 0.76
C LYS A 75 -15.31 -22.14 0.80
N GLY A 76 -15.50 -23.42 1.08
CA GLY A 76 -16.83 -24.03 1.17
C GLY A 76 -17.51 -24.28 -0.18
N ALA A 77 -16.74 -24.31 -1.28
CA ALA A 77 -17.26 -24.59 -2.60
C ALA A 77 -17.89 -25.99 -2.66
N LYS A 78 -19.16 -26.05 -3.08
CA LYS A 78 -19.93 -27.30 -3.19
C LYS A 78 -19.72 -27.99 -4.53
N THR A 79 -19.38 -27.22 -5.56
CA THR A 79 -19.10 -27.73 -6.91
C THR A 79 -17.69 -27.34 -7.35
N PRO A 80 -17.08 -28.10 -8.29
CA PRO A 80 -15.77 -27.73 -8.84
C PRO A 80 -15.81 -26.39 -9.60
N GLY A 81 -16.95 -26.04 -10.20
CA GLY A 81 -17.15 -24.76 -10.88
C GLY A 81 -17.11 -23.58 -9.93
N ASP A 82 -17.78 -23.67 -8.77
CA ASP A 82 -17.76 -22.62 -7.74
C ASP A 82 -16.34 -22.39 -7.23
N ALA A 83 -15.59 -23.48 -6.98
CA ALA A 83 -14.22 -23.39 -6.52
C ALA A 83 -13.34 -22.65 -7.55
N LEU A 84 -13.51 -22.99 -8.83
CA LEU A 84 -12.74 -22.40 -9.93
C LEU A 84 -13.04 -20.92 -10.10
N GLU A 85 -14.32 -20.55 -10.12
CA GLU A 85 -14.75 -19.14 -10.21
C GLU A 85 -14.17 -18.30 -9.06
N MET A 86 -14.24 -18.82 -7.82
CA MET A 86 -13.71 -18.12 -6.66
C MET A 86 -12.19 -17.95 -6.73
N ALA A 87 -11.45 -19.00 -7.09
CA ALA A 87 -9.99 -18.95 -7.18
C ALA A 87 -9.53 -17.96 -8.25
N ILE A 88 -10.13 -17.99 -9.44
CA ILE A 88 -9.78 -17.08 -10.54
C ILE A 88 -10.04 -15.61 -10.14
N LYS A 89 -11.23 -15.31 -9.62
CA LYS A 89 -11.59 -13.94 -9.21
C LYS A 89 -10.65 -13.39 -8.15
N GLU A 90 -10.25 -14.23 -7.19
CA GLU A 90 -9.30 -13.85 -6.15
C GLU A 90 -7.89 -13.65 -6.71
N ALA A 91 -7.42 -14.56 -7.57
CA ALA A 91 -6.09 -14.47 -8.19
C ALA A 91 -5.95 -13.21 -9.06
N GLU A 92 -6.96 -12.89 -9.88
CA GLU A 92 -6.98 -11.68 -10.70
C GLU A 92 -7.00 -10.42 -9.84
N THR A 93 -7.88 -10.39 -8.83
CA THR A 93 -7.98 -9.27 -7.89
C THR A 93 -6.66 -9.02 -7.15
N ASP A 94 -6.01 -10.08 -6.66
CA ASP A 94 -4.71 -9.97 -5.99
C ASP A 94 -3.65 -9.44 -6.98
N ALA A 95 -3.58 -10.01 -8.18
CA ALA A 95 -2.64 -9.60 -9.22
C ALA A 95 -2.78 -8.11 -9.56
N PHE A 96 -4.03 -7.65 -9.73
CA PHE A 96 -4.36 -6.25 -9.99
C PHE A 96 -3.86 -5.33 -8.87
N LYS A 97 -4.19 -5.63 -7.61
CA LYS A 97 -3.74 -4.80 -6.46
C LYS A 97 -2.22 -4.77 -6.33
N ARG A 98 -1.55 -5.88 -6.65
CA ARG A 98 -0.08 -6.00 -6.62
C ARG A 98 0.61 -5.22 -7.74
N ALA A 99 -0.01 -5.14 -8.91
CA ALA A 99 0.45 -4.28 -9.99
C ALA A 99 0.26 -2.80 -9.61
N LEU A 100 -0.92 -2.46 -9.09
CA LEU A 100 -1.31 -1.07 -8.80
C LEU A 100 -0.44 -0.41 -7.71
N ARG A 101 -0.09 -1.14 -6.64
CA ARG A 101 0.76 -0.59 -5.56
C ARG A 101 2.13 -0.12 -6.04
N MET A 102 2.64 -0.64 -7.16
CA MET A 102 3.98 -0.29 -7.66
C MET A 102 4.06 1.17 -8.13
N PHE A 103 2.92 1.81 -8.41
CA PHE A 103 2.85 3.22 -8.76
C PHE A 103 3.00 4.16 -7.55
N GLY A 104 2.92 3.66 -6.31
CA GLY A 104 3.31 4.42 -5.12
C GLY A 104 2.47 4.16 -3.86
N GLU A 105 2.80 4.91 -2.81
CA GLU A 105 2.23 4.78 -1.46
C GLU A 105 0.71 4.89 -1.42
N ALA A 106 0.15 5.87 -2.16
CA ALA A 106 -1.29 6.13 -2.19
C ALA A 106 -2.10 4.95 -2.77
N LEU A 107 -1.49 4.16 -3.65
CA LEU A 107 -2.13 3.04 -4.36
C LEU A 107 -1.93 1.70 -3.65
N GLY A 108 -1.50 1.74 -2.38
CA GLY A 108 -1.43 0.56 -1.51
C GLY A 108 -0.03 0.09 -1.15
N ASN A 109 1.04 0.79 -1.56
CA ASN A 109 2.38 0.45 -1.07
C ASN A 109 2.52 0.70 0.44
N CYS A 110 1.74 1.64 0.99
CA CYS A 110 1.78 1.99 2.41
C CYS A 110 1.40 0.84 3.35
N PHE A 111 0.65 -0.17 2.87
CA PHE A 111 0.31 -1.36 3.66
C PHE A 111 1.52 -2.25 3.97
N TYR A 112 2.66 -2.04 3.30
CA TYR A 112 3.89 -2.79 3.57
C TYR A 112 4.78 -2.13 4.63
N ASP A 113 4.48 -0.88 5.01
CA ASP A 113 5.27 -0.16 5.99
C ASP A 113 4.74 -0.41 7.42
N LYS A 114 5.49 -1.20 8.20
CA LYS A 114 5.12 -1.54 9.58
C LYS A 114 5.00 -0.33 10.50
N VAL A 115 5.83 0.70 10.30
CA VAL A 115 5.79 1.93 11.08
C VAL A 115 4.53 2.72 10.75
N TYR A 116 4.14 2.75 9.47
CA TYR A 116 2.89 3.34 9.04
C TYR A 116 1.68 2.64 9.68
N LEU A 117 1.65 1.31 9.62
CA LEU A 117 0.55 0.53 10.19
C LEU A 117 0.43 0.71 11.70
N ALA A 118 1.54 0.74 12.43
CA ALA A 118 1.54 1.01 13.86
C ALA A 118 1.03 2.42 14.18
N TRP A 119 1.41 3.41 13.37
CA TRP A 119 0.90 4.77 13.50
C TRP A 119 -0.61 4.86 13.22
N ILE A 120 -1.11 4.18 12.17
CA ILE A 120 -2.55 4.11 11.86
C ILE A 120 -3.32 3.48 13.03
N GLU A 121 -2.83 2.39 13.61
CA GLU A 121 -3.49 1.75 14.74
C GLU A 121 -3.52 2.67 15.97
N LYS A 122 -2.44 3.41 16.22
CA LYS A 122 -2.40 4.45 17.26
C LYS A 122 -3.44 5.55 16.98
N GLN A 123 -3.57 6.03 15.75
CA GLN A 123 -4.60 7.03 15.42
C GLN A 123 -6.01 6.47 15.61
N ARG A 124 -6.26 5.25 15.14
CA ARG A 124 -7.55 4.58 15.30
C ARG A 124 -7.96 4.44 16.77
N SER A 125 -7.01 4.12 17.65
CA SER A 125 -7.26 4.03 19.09
C SER A 125 -7.64 5.39 19.71
N ARG A 126 -7.12 6.50 19.16
CA ARG A 126 -7.40 7.88 19.62
C ARG A 126 -8.74 8.41 19.10
N GLU A 127 -9.04 8.15 17.84
CA GLU A 127 -10.26 8.65 17.19
C GLU A 127 -11.52 7.85 17.57
N GLY A 128 -11.36 6.63 18.10
CA GLY A 128 -12.47 5.77 18.50
C GLY A 128 -13.20 5.15 17.30
N LYS A 129 -14.48 4.79 17.48
CA LYS A 129 -15.28 4.24 16.38
C LYS A 129 -15.52 5.33 15.33
N HIS A 130 -15.19 5.03 14.08
CA HIS A 130 -15.42 5.92 12.95
C HIS A 130 -16.92 6.20 12.81
N ASP A 131 -17.31 7.48 12.90
CA ASP A 131 -18.67 7.93 12.64
C ASP A 131 -18.88 7.95 11.12
N PRO A 132 -19.82 7.16 10.55
CA PRO A 132 -20.08 7.13 9.12
C PRO A 132 -20.48 8.52 8.56
N SER A 133 -20.86 9.47 9.41
CA SER A 133 -21.15 10.85 9.05
C SER A 133 -19.89 11.67 8.68
N LYS A 134 -18.71 11.21 9.11
CA LYS A 134 -17.41 11.86 8.84
C LYS A 134 -16.75 11.24 7.60
N HIS A 135 -17.40 11.36 6.46
CA HIS A 135 -16.78 10.98 5.20
C HIS A 135 -15.50 11.82 4.97
N PHE A 136 -14.37 11.15 4.81
CA PHE A 136 -13.14 11.81 4.37
C PHE A 136 -13.37 12.38 2.97
N VAL A 137 -13.17 13.70 2.82
CA VAL A 137 -13.28 14.36 1.53
C VAL A 137 -12.09 13.90 0.67
N PRO A 138 -12.30 13.30 -0.51
CA PRO A 138 -11.21 12.74 -1.34
C PRO A 138 -10.11 13.76 -1.66
N GLU A 139 -10.49 15.03 -1.81
CA GLU A 139 -9.55 16.13 -2.03
C GLU A 139 -8.56 16.34 -0.88
N SER A 140 -8.93 15.97 0.35
CA SER A 140 -8.03 16.08 1.52
C SER A 140 -6.94 15.01 1.55
N LEU A 141 -7.14 13.90 0.82
CA LEU A 141 -6.20 12.78 0.75
C LEU A 141 -5.21 12.95 -0.41
N LEU A 142 -5.53 13.81 -1.38
CA LEU A 142 -4.61 14.18 -2.44
C LEU A 142 -3.55 15.14 -1.90
N ARG A 143 -2.28 14.89 -2.24
CA ARG A 143 -1.24 15.88 -2.05
C ARG A 143 -1.68 17.10 -2.87
N LYS A 144 -1.94 18.25 -2.21
CA LYS A 144 -2.30 19.49 -2.89
C LYS A 144 -1.35 19.63 -4.08
N HIS A 145 -1.88 19.61 -5.30
CA HIS A 145 -1.08 19.91 -6.48
C HIS A 145 -0.34 21.19 -6.14
N ALA A 146 0.99 21.18 -6.27
CA ALA A 146 1.78 22.39 -6.15
C ALA A 146 1.25 23.31 -7.25
N THR A 147 0.27 24.13 -6.89
CA THR A 147 -0.30 25.12 -7.78
C THR A 147 0.86 26.07 -7.96
N LEU A 148 1.52 25.99 -9.11
CA LEU A 148 2.48 26.98 -9.59
C LEU A 148 1.70 28.28 -9.78
N THR A 149 1.34 28.90 -8.67
CA THR A 149 1.04 30.32 -8.60
C THR A 149 2.39 30.95 -8.30
N PRO A 150 2.92 31.81 -9.18
CA PRO A 150 4.07 32.63 -8.83
C PRO A 150 3.56 33.71 -7.89
N THR A 151 3.25 33.36 -6.64
CA THR A 151 3.10 34.36 -5.59
C THR A 151 4.50 34.76 -5.20
N CYS A 152 4.94 35.89 -5.78
CA CYS A 152 6.08 36.65 -5.28
C CYS A 152 5.87 36.89 -3.78
N SER A 153 6.57 36.14 -2.95
CA SER A 153 6.72 36.40 -1.53
C SER A 153 7.97 35.68 -1.04
N SER A 154 8.77 36.43 -0.28
CA SER A 154 10.20 36.24 0.00
C SER A 154 10.64 34.79 0.20
N GLN A 155 11.35 34.23 -0.78
CA GLN A 155 12.24 33.11 -0.50
C GLN A 155 13.45 33.65 0.27
N GLN A 156 13.61 33.25 1.52
CA GLN A 156 14.92 33.32 2.15
C GLN A 156 15.84 32.40 1.36
N VAL A 157 16.81 33.00 0.67
CA VAL A 157 17.91 32.29 0.04
C VAL A 157 18.70 31.63 1.18
N LEU A 158 18.53 30.33 1.36
CA LEU A 158 19.41 29.54 2.22
C LEU A 158 20.77 29.46 1.52
N SER A 159 21.71 30.29 1.97
CA SER A 159 23.09 30.25 1.52
C SER A 159 23.74 28.95 1.99
N PHE A 160 24.04 28.06 1.04
CA PHE A 160 24.90 26.91 1.30
C PHE A 160 26.36 27.37 1.24
N GLU A 161 27.04 27.40 2.39
CA GLU A 161 28.49 27.47 2.40
C GLU A 161 29.07 26.09 2.07
N PRO A 162 30.02 25.96 1.13
CA PRO A 162 30.62 24.68 0.82
C PRO A 162 31.53 24.24 1.98
N ARG A 163 31.18 23.13 2.65
CA ARG A 163 32.05 22.46 3.62
C ARG A 163 33.32 21.99 2.94
N LYS A 164 34.48 22.42 3.46
CA LYS A 164 35.80 21.90 3.08
C LYS A 164 35.89 20.39 3.37
N SER A 165 36.53 19.69 2.45
CA SER A 165 36.81 18.26 2.45
C SER A 165 37.48 17.80 3.75
N GLY A 166 36.88 16.80 4.41
CA GLY A 166 37.42 16.07 5.55
C GLY A 166 36.81 14.66 5.56
N ASN A 167 37.68 13.66 5.63
CA ASN A 167 37.43 12.24 5.35
C ASN A 167 36.31 11.58 6.19
N GLY A 168 35.50 10.75 5.50
CA GLY A 168 34.94 9.47 5.97
C GLY A 168 33.73 9.51 6.91
N ALA A 169 32.52 9.21 6.38
CA ALA A 169 31.45 8.49 7.10
C ALA A 169 30.29 8.13 6.15
N LYS A 170 29.55 7.08 6.54
CA LYS A 170 28.53 6.31 5.81
C LYS A 170 27.38 7.14 5.23
N VAL A 171 26.86 6.68 4.09
CA VAL A 171 25.72 7.26 3.37
C VAL A 171 24.43 6.68 3.95
N ASP A 172 23.68 7.47 4.73
CA ASP A 172 22.30 7.13 5.11
C ASP A 172 21.33 7.62 4.02
N GLY A 173 20.44 6.72 3.60
CA GLY A 173 19.37 6.99 2.65
C GLY A 173 18.28 7.92 3.23
N PRO A 174 17.29 8.31 2.40
CA PRO A 174 16.30 9.32 2.79
C PRO A 174 15.43 8.80 3.94
N VAL A 175 15.53 9.48 5.09
CA VAL A 175 14.74 9.23 6.30
C VAL A 175 13.30 9.69 6.08
N ARG A 176 12.36 8.81 6.37
CA ARG A 176 10.91 9.05 6.35
C ARG A 176 10.56 10.11 7.41
N LEU A 177 9.99 11.24 6.98
CA LEU A 177 9.51 12.28 7.89
C LEU A 177 8.13 11.90 8.45
N VAL A 178 8.12 11.33 9.65
CA VAL A 178 6.94 11.35 10.52
C VAL A 178 6.86 12.76 11.13
N PRO A 179 5.69 13.42 11.19
CA PRO A 179 5.56 14.69 11.88
C PRO A 179 5.94 14.54 13.35
N LYS A 180 7.04 15.19 13.77
CA LYS A 180 7.43 15.31 15.17
C LYS A 180 6.50 16.32 15.84
N THR A 181 5.72 15.87 16.82
CA THR A 181 5.13 16.76 17.82
C THR A 181 6.09 16.84 18.99
N GLU A 182 6.38 18.06 19.42
CA GLU A 182 7.31 18.44 20.48
C GLU A 182 6.98 17.81 21.84
N GLU A 183 8.03 17.80 22.67
CA GLU A 183 8.24 17.08 23.93
C GLU A 183 7.19 17.36 25.03
N PHE A 184 6.91 16.33 25.82
CA PHE A 184 6.54 16.46 27.23
C PHE A 184 7.33 15.42 28.03
N ASP A 185 7.78 15.88 29.18
CA ASP A 185 8.97 15.48 29.94
C ASP A 185 9.00 14.05 30.50
N ASP A 186 10.23 13.64 30.75
CA ASP A 186 10.69 12.48 31.49
C ASP A 186 9.92 12.22 32.80
N VAL A 187 9.49 10.98 33.00
CA VAL A 187 9.36 10.41 34.35
C VAL A 187 10.02 9.03 34.35
N ASP A 188 10.96 8.93 35.27
CA ASP A 188 12.03 7.96 35.42
C ASP A 188 11.58 6.59 35.96
N SER A 189 12.51 5.64 35.81
CA SER A 189 12.75 4.44 36.63
C SER A 189 11.90 3.15 36.51
N ASP A 190 12.65 2.10 36.16
CA ASP A 190 12.78 0.82 36.87
C ASP A 190 11.78 -0.31 36.62
N MET A 191 12.18 -1.28 35.79
CA MET A 191 12.86 -2.52 36.26
C MET A 191 12.89 -3.57 35.15
N PHE A 192 14.08 -3.83 34.61
CA PHE A 192 14.39 -5.12 34.01
C PHE A 192 14.59 -6.13 35.14
N VAL A 193 13.89 -7.26 35.06
CA VAL A 193 14.30 -8.50 35.74
C VAL A 193 14.60 -9.49 34.63
N ASP A 194 15.89 -9.76 34.44
CA ASP A 194 16.38 -10.93 33.73
C ASP A 194 16.39 -12.12 34.70
N ASP A 195 15.66 -13.17 34.37
CA ASP A 195 15.79 -14.55 34.88
C ASP A 195 14.80 -15.39 34.05
N ASP A 196 15.05 -16.57 33.50
CA ASP A 196 16.16 -17.50 33.45
C ASP A 196 15.76 -18.61 32.45
N GLY A 197 16.77 -19.23 31.83
CA GLY A 197 16.59 -20.07 30.65
C GLY A 197 15.86 -21.40 30.86
N TYR A 198 15.35 -21.93 29.74
CA TYR A 198 15.17 -23.36 29.55
C TYR A 198 15.57 -23.76 28.12
N THR A 199 16.70 -24.47 28.03
CA THR A 199 17.02 -25.45 26.99
C THR A 199 16.36 -26.79 27.32
N PHE A 200 15.65 -27.39 26.38
CA PHE A 200 16.09 -28.55 25.58
C PHE A 200 15.26 -28.61 24.29
#